data_AF-A0A962UB23-F1
#
_entry.id   AF-A0A962UB23-F1
#
_cell.length_a   1.000
_cell.length_b   1.000
_cell.length_c   1.000
_cell.angle_alpha   90.00
_cell.angle_beta   90.00
_cell.angle_gamma   90.00
#
_symmetry.space_group_name_H-M   'P 1'
#
loop_
_entity.id
_entity.type
_entity.pdbx_description
1 polymer ?
#
loop_
_entity_poly.entity_id
_entity_poly.type
_entity_poly.pdbx_seq_one_letter_code
_entity_poly.pdbx_strand_id
1 'polypeptide(L)'
;MTVLSRTCFLLLLTVLIGAVHAADAGARLVAAATSGRAGEVRDLLAEGIDANTKNASGRPVIVLAGFNGNRRTVRTLLAAGA
;
A
#
# COMPACT_ATOMS: atom_id res chain seq x y z
N MET A 1 -31.99 -24.91 7.30
CA MET A 1 -31.00 -24.22 8.18
C MET A 1 -29.54 -24.35 7.70
N THR A 2 -29.27 -24.94 6.52
CA THR A 2 -27.90 -25.20 6.02
C THR A 2 -27.38 -24.14 5.02
N VAL A 3 -28.26 -23.40 4.35
CA VAL A 3 -27.89 -22.36 3.37
C VAL A 3 -27.35 -21.08 4.01
N LEU A 4 -27.89 -20.66 5.16
CA LEU A 4 -27.48 -19.44 5.87
C LEU A 4 -26.06 -19.54 6.46
N SER A 5 -25.66 -20.74 6.91
CA SER A 5 -24.31 -21.02 7.43
C SER A 5 -23.26 -21.03 6.31
N ARG A 6 -23.61 -21.54 5.13
CA ARG A 6 -22.72 -21.58 3.95
C ARG A 6 -22.50 -20.19 3.34
N THR A 7 -23.52 -19.34 3.31
CA THR A 7 -23.40 -17.96 2.82
C THR A 7 -22.59 -17.07 3.75
N CYS A 8 -22.74 -17.21 5.08
CA CYS A 8 -21.86 -16.53 6.05
C CYS A 8 -20.40 -16.99 5.94
N PHE A 9 -20.17 -18.29 5.71
CA PHE A 9 -18.82 -18.84 5.53
C PHE A 9 -18.16 -18.32 4.24
N LEU A 10 -18.91 -18.21 3.15
CA LEU A 10 -18.43 -17.63 1.88
C LEU A 10 -18.13 -16.13 1.98
N LEU A 11 -18.95 -15.37 2.71
CA LEU A 11 -18.71 -13.94 2.98
C LEU A 11 -17.50 -13.73 3.89
N LEU A 12 -17.29 -14.58 4.90
CA LEU A 12 -16.10 -14.55 5.76
C LEU A 12 -14.82 -14.87 4.97
N LEU A 13 -14.90 -15.78 4.01
CA LEU A 13 -13.75 -16.17 3.17
C LEU A 13 -13.30 -15.05 2.23
N THR A 14 -14.22 -14.27 1.65
CA THR A 14 -13.84 -13.13 0.80
C THR A 14 -13.23 -11.98 1.59
N VAL A 15 -13.64 -11.77 2.84
CA VAL A 15 -13.12 -10.70 3.71
C VAL A 15 -11.67 -10.99 4.14
N LEU A 16 -11.33 -12.26 4.37
CA LEU A 16 -9.98 -12.66 4.80
C LEU A 16 -8.92 -12.51 3.69
N ILE A 17 -9.30 -12.64 2.42
CA ILE A 17 -8.35 -12.50 1.29
C ILE A 17 -7.97 -11.03 1.08
N GLY A 18 -8.87 -10.09 1.34
CA GLY A 18 -8.59 -8.65 1.18
C GLY A 18 -7.54 -8.10 2.14
N ALA A 19 -7.47 -8.63 3.36
CA ALA A 19 -6.51 -8.18 4.38
C ALA A 19 -5.06 -8.60 4.07
N VAL A 20 -4.87 -9.77 3.43
CA VAL A 20 -3.54 -10.25 3.05
C VAL A 20 -2.94 -9.41 1.91
N HIS A 21 -3.77 -8.94 0.98
CA HIS A 21 -3.29 -8.18 -0.19
C HIS A 21 -2.85 -6.75 0.16
N ALA A 22 -3.53 -6.11 1.12
CA ALA A 22 -3.21 -4.73 1.53
C ALA A 22 -1.85 -4.62 2.24
N ALA A 23 -1.48 -5.62 3.05
CA ALA A 23 -0.18 -5.65 3.73
C ALA A 23 0.98 -5.77 2.72
N ASP A 24 0.79 -6.56 1.67
CA ASP A 24 1.75 -6.72 0.57
C ASP A 24 1.88 -5.44 -0.26
N ALA A 25 0.75 -4.81 -0.59
CA ALA A 25 0.69 -3.58 -1.37
C ALA A 25 1.41 -2.39 -0.69
N GLY A 26 1.22 -2.20 0.62
CA GLY A 26 1.93 -1.17 1.38
C GLY A 26 3.44 -1.42 1.44
N ALA A 27 3.87 -2.68 1.60
CA ALA A 27 5.27 -3.06 1.57
C ALA A 27 5.91 -2.79 0.20
N ARG A 28 5.19 -3.06 -0.91
CA ARG A 28 5.61 -2.71 -2.28
C ARG A 28 5.80 -1.20 -2.45
N LEU A 29 4.87 -0.38 -1.93
CA LEU A 29 4.98 1.08 -1.99
C LEU A 29 6.24 1.58 -1.25
N VAL A 30 6.49 1.05 -0.05
CA VAL A 30 7.69 1.36 0.73
C VAL A 30 8.96 0.99 -0.02
N ALA A 31 9.02 -0.21 -0.62
CA ALA A 31 10.18 -0.67 -1.38
C ALA A 31 10.41 0.19 -2.63
N ALA A 32 9.37 0.46 -3.41
CA ALA A 32 9.44 1.29 -4.62
C ALA A 32 9.92 2.72 -4.28
N ALA A 33 9.40 3.30 -3.19
CA ALA A 33 9.77 4.64 -2.77
C ALA A 33 11.22 4.74 -2.25
N THR A 34 11.66 3.72 -1.50
CA THR A 34 13.03 3.59 -1.00
C THR A 34 14.02 3.45 -2.17
N SER A 35 13.65 2.70 -3.22
CA SER A 35 14.47 2.52 -4.44
C SER A 35 14.36 3.68 -5.45
N GLY A 36 13.49 4.66 -5.24
CA GLY A 36 13.33 5.79 -6.17
C GLY A 36 12.54 5.48 -7.44
N ARG A 37 11.78 4.38 -7.46
CA ARG A 37 10.97 3.92 -8.60
C ARG A 37 9.67 4.71 -8.69
N ALA A 38 9.77 5.99 -9.09
CA ALA A 38 8.63 6.91 -9.11
C ALA A 38 7.46 6.46 -10.00
N GLY A 39 7.72 5.72 -11.09
CA GLY A 39 6.66 5.16 -11.94
C GLY A 39 5.82 4.11 -11.20
N GLU A 40 6.50 3.15 -10.57
CA GLU A 40 5.84 2.12 -9.76
C GLU A 40 5.13 2.73 -8.55
N VAL A 41 5.70 3.75 -7.91
CA VAL A 41 5.01 4.49 -6.84
C VAL A 41 3.71 5.10 -7.33
N ARG A 42 3.71 5.76 -8.50
CA ARG A 42 2.47 6.31 -9.09
C ARG A 42 1.44 5.21 -9.36
N ASP A 43 1.87 4.09 -9.93
CA ASP A 43 0.97 3.02 -10.31
C ASP A 43 0.34 2.37 -9.06
N LEU A 44 1.14 2.14 -8.01
CA LEU A 44 0.68 1.69 -6.69
C LEU A 44 -0.30 2.68 -6.02
N LEU A 45 -0.05 3.98 -6.11
CA LEU A 45 -0.98 4.99 -5.59
C LEU A 45 -2.30 4.99 -6.39
N ALA A 46 -2.25 4.74 -7.69
CA ALA A 46 -3.44 4.61 -8.54
C ALA A 46 -4.27 3.34 -8.22
N GLU A 47 -3.64 2.30 -7.65
CA GLU A 47 -4.33 1.13 -7.08
C GLU A 47 -5.07 1.45 -5.76
N GLY A 48 -4.96 2.68 -5.25
CA GLY A 48 -5.65 3.15 -4.04
C GLY A 48 -4.87 2.91 -2.75
N ILE A 49 -3.58 2.59 -2.84
CA ILE A 49 -2.71 2.44 -1.68
C ILE A 49 -2.50 3.81 -1.04
N ASP A 50 -2.61 3.86 0.29
CA ASP A 50 -2.46 5.11 1.04
C ASP A 50 -1.06 5.70 0.84
N ALA A 51 -0.98 6.95 0.37
CA ALA A 51 0.25 7.68 0.19
C ALA A 51 0.99 7.93 1.53
N ASN A 52 0.27 7.87 2.65
CA ASN A 52 0.80 7.99 4.02
C ASN A 52 1.25 6.65 4.62
N THR A 53 1.34 5.59 3.81
CA THR A 53 1.80 4.26 4.25
C THR A 53 3.12 4.36 5.03
N LYS A 54 3.20 3.58 6.11
CA LYS A 54 4.38 3.47 6.97
C LYS A 54 5.04 2.11 6.76
N ASN A 55 6.36 2.07 6.87
CA ASN A 55 7.08 0.79 6.91
C ASN A 55 6.87 0.07 8.26
N ALA A 56 7.43 -1.14 8.40
CA ALA A 56 7.33 -1.94 9.62
C ALA A 56 7.89 -1.25 10.89
N SER A 57 8.77 -0.25 10.73
CA SER A 57 9.30 0.58 11.82
C SER A 57 8.45 1.81 12.10
N GLY A 58 7.28 1.96 11.48
CA GLY A 58 6.40 3.11 11.62
C GLY A 58 6.88 4.38 10.88
N ARG A 59 7.90 4.28 10.02
CA ARG A 59 8.41 5.43 9.25
C ARG A 59 7.54 5.69 8.03
N PRO A 60 7.04 6.93 7.82
CA PRO A 60 6.28 7.28 6.62
C PRO A 60 7.09 7.06 5.34
N VAL A 61 6.45 6.61 4.28
CA VAL A 61 7.09 6.30 3.00
C VAL A 61 7.77 7.53 2.37
N ILE A 62 7.19 8.72 2.55
CA ILE A 62 7.79 9.98 2.06
C ILE A 62 9.13 10.30 2.74
N VAL A 63 9.29 9.96 4.03
CA VAL A 63 10.54 10.13 4.77
C VAL A 63 11.63 9.21 4.22
N LEU A 64 11.27 7.97 3.84
CA LEU A 64 12.21 7.02 3.24
C LEU A 64 12.68 7.49 1.86
N ALA A 65 11.76 7.98 1.03
CA ALA A 65 12.09 8.54 -0.28
C ALA A 65 12.99 9.79 -0.15
N GLY A 66 12.70 10.67 0.81
CA GLY A 66 13.50 11.87 1.08
C GLY A 66 14.89 11.53 1.61
N PHE A 67 14.99 10.61 2.57
CA PHE A 67 16.26 10.16 3.15
C PHE A 67 17.22 9.60 2.09
N ASN A 68 16.69 8.88 1.09
CA ASN A 68 17.48 8.34 -0.02
C ASN A 68 17.71 9.34 -1.17
N GLY A 69 17.23 10.58 -1.07
CA GLY A 69 17.41 11.61 -2.11
C GLY A 69 16.54 11.40 -3.37
N ASN A 70 15.49 10.57 -3.29
CA ASN A 70 14.62 10.22 -4.40
C ASN A 70 13.62 11.33 -4.74
N ARG A 71 14.13 12.48 -5.21
CA ARG A 71 13.35 13.72 -5.42
C ARG A 71 12.10 13.54 -6.29
N ARG A 72 12.18 12.72 -7.34
CA ARG A 72 11.03 12.45 -8.23
C ARG A 72 9.93 11.66 -7.51
N THR A 73 10.32 10.69 -6.70
CA THR A 73 9.41 9.89 -5.88
C THR A 73 8.75 10.75 -4.80
N VAL A 74 9.50 11.61 -4.12
CA VAL A 74 8.95 12.55 -3.13
C VAL A 74 7.86 13.42 -3.76
N ARG A 75 8.10 13.98 -4.96
CA ARG A 75 7.07 14.75 -5.68
C ARG A 75 5.84 13.92 -6.04
N THR A 76 6.04 12.64 -6.37
CA THR A 76 4.93 11.74 -6.73
C THR A 76 4.06 11.46 -5.50
N LEU A 77 4.66 11.22 -4.34
CA LEU A 77 3.97 11.02 -3.08
C LEU A 77 3.23 12.29 -2.62
N LEU A 78 3.88 13.46 -2.70
CA LEU A 78 3.24 14.75 -2.37
C LEU A 78 2.04 15.05 -3.27
N ALA A 79 2.14 14.75 -4.58
CA ALA A 79 1.02 14.91 -5.51
C ALA A 79 -0.18 14.01 -5.16
N ALA A 80 0.06 12.91 -4.43
CA ALA A 80 -0.97 12.01 -3.94
C ALA A 80 -1.43 12.31 -2.50
N GLY A 81 -0.95 13.39 -1.89
CA GLY A 81 -1.37 13.83 -0.55
C GLY A 81 -0.63 13.15 0.62
N ALA A 82 0.58 12.65 0.40
CA ALA A 82 1.49 12.20 1.46
C ALA A 82 2.15 13.35 2.25
#